data_AF-A0A0N4UUX6-F1
#
_entry.id   AF-A0A0N4UUX6-F1
#
_cell.length_a   1.000
_cell.length_b   1.000
_cell.length_c   1.000
_cell.angle_alpha   90.00
_cell.angle_beta   90.00
_cell.angle_gamma   90.00
#
_symmetry.space_group_name_H-M   'P 1'
#
loop_
_entity.id
_entity.type
_entity.pdbx_description
1 polymer ?
#
loop_
_entity_poly.entity_id
_entity_poly.type
_entity_poly.pdbx_seq_one_letter_code
_entity_poly.pdbx_strand_id
1 'polypeptide(L)'
;MPTIERTFKATNSSCAVLIPLINIRCQPCMLFTQRALLLRNYRGAVCFPGGKLKPDENPEQGALRESYEEIGLDTSKVDIWGKLNPVYNADLKCHVTPVVGMLRNVNLNNLKAQFSEVRTIFVVTVNELCSKKVYAKFKKGSIFRLLHQMIK
;
A
#
# COMPACT_ATOMS: atom_id res chain seq x y z
N MET A 1 -3.33 -39.76 -28.15
CA MET A 1 -4.18 -38.68 -27.59
C MET A 1 -3.35 -37.40 -27.58
N PRO A 2 -3.81 -36.27 -28.14
CA PRO A 2 -3.06 -35.04 -28.03
C PRO A 2 -3.21 -34.49 -26.60
N THR A 3 -2.08 -34.33 -25.91
CA THR A 3 -2.00 -33.60 -24.65
C THR A 3 -2.13 -32.12 -24.98
N ILE A 4 -3.29 -31.53 -24.64
CA ILE A 4 -3.45 -30.08 -24.71
C ILE A 4 -2.65 -29.50 -23.55
N GLU A 5 -1.39 -29.14 -23.80
CA GLU A 5 -0.68 -28.22 -22.93
C GLU A 5 -1.36 -26.86 -23.03
N ARG A 6 -2.28 -26.59 -22.11
CA ARG A 6 -2.74 -25.22 -21.87
C ARG A 6 -1.53 -24.45 -21.35
N THR A 7 -0.82 -23.78 -22.26
CA THR A 7 0.12 -22.73 -21.91
C THR A 7 -0.65 -21.60 -21.24
N PHE A 8 -0.81 -21.68 -19.92
CA PHE A 8 -1.28 -20.54 -19.14
C PHE A 8 -0.19 -19.48 -19.23
N LYS A 9 -0.46 -18.43 -20.02
CA LYS A 9 0.34 -17.21 -20.02
C LYS A 9 0.21 -16.59 -18.63
N ALA A 10 1.15 -16.87 -17.74
CA ALA A 10 1.18 -16.31 -16.40
C ALA A 10 1.43 -14.81 -16.52
N THR A 11 0.36 -14.01 -16.56
CA THR A 11 0.45 -12.59 -16.26
C THR A 11 0.55 -12.44 -14.75
N ASN A 12 1.66 -12.91 -14.15
CA ASN A 12 1.96 -12.67 -12.74
C ASN A 12 2.17 -11.15 -12.61
N SER A 13 1.09 -10.44 -12.27
CA SER A 13 1.15 -9.01 -12.01
C SER A 13 1.80 -8.84 -10.65
N SER A 14 3.12 -8.65 -10.66
CA SER A 14 3.91 -8.41 -9.45
C SER A 14 3.78 -6.94 -9.05
N CYS A 15 3.44 -6.70 -7.78
CA CYS A 15 3.36 -5.36 -7.21
C CYS A 15 4.31 -5.25 -6.02
N ALA A 16 4.71 -4.03 -5.69
CA ALA A 16 5.43 -3.73 -4.47
C ALA A 16 4.84 -2.50 -3.78
N VAL A 17 4.84 -2.52 -2.45
CA VAL A 17 4.38 -1.40 -1.62
C VAL A 17 5.44 -1.05 -0.60
N LEU A 18 5.60 0.23 -0.31
CA LEU A 18 6.43 0.69 0.79
C LEU A 18 5.60 0.68 2.07
N ILE A 19 6.11 0.10 3.15
CA ILE A 19 5.64 0.28 4.53
C ILE A 19 6.54 1.36 5.14
N PRO A 20 6.15 2.65 5.04
CA PRO A 20 6.93 3.76 5.55
C PRO A 20 6.75 3.90 7.06
N LEU A 21 7.82 3.64 7.81
CA LEU A 21 7.94 3.96 9.23
C LEU A 21 8.45 5.39 9.36
N ILE A 22 7.87 6.17 10.27
CA ILE A 22 8.30 7.55 10.54
C ILE A 22 8.17 7.86 12.03
N ASN A 23 9.14 8.57 12.60
CA ASN A 23 9.06 9.07 13.96
C ASN A 23 8.43 10.46 14.00
N ILE A 24 7.30 10.60 14.67
CA ILE A 24 6.62 11.89 14.86
C ILE A 24 6.57 12.17 16.36
N ARG A 25 7.20 13.27 16.79
CA ARG A 25 7.28 13.63 18.22
C ARG A 25 7.74 12.46 19.10
N CYS A 26 8.81 11.77 18.65
CA CYS A 26 9.39 10.59 19.31
C CYS A 26 8.47 9.35 19.39
N GLN A 27 7.39 9.29 18.60
CA GLN A 27 6.52 8.12 18.49
C GLN A 27 6.68 7.45 17.12
N PRO A 28 6.80 6.11 17.07
CA PRO A 28 6.80 5.38 15.81
C PRO A 28 5.40 5.38 15.19
N CYS A 29 5.34 5.84 13.95
CA CYS A 29 4.13 5.91 13.15
C CYS A 29 4.33 5.18 11.82
N MET A 30 3.22 4.77 11.20
CA MET A 30 3.17 4.31 9.82
C MET A 30 2.43 5.35 8.97
N LEU A 31 2.95 5.63 7.79
CA LEU A 31 2.28 6.48 6.80
C LEU A 31 1.39 5.64 5.86
N PHE A 32 0.22 6.17 5.56
CA PHE A 32 -0.77 5.57 4.67
C PHE A 32 -1.25 6.60 3.64
N THR A 33 -1.76 6.07 2.53
CA THR A 33 -2.49 6.83 1.51
C THR A 33 -3.95 6.39 1.50
N GLN A 34 -4.85 7.32 1.18
CA GLN A 34 -6.23 6.99 0.84
C GLN A 34 -6.42 7.21 -0.66
N ARG A 35 -6.80 6.16 -1.40
CA ARG A 35 -6.97 6.23 -2.86
C ARG A 35 -8.09 7.18 -3.25
N ALA A 36 -7.89 7.92 -4.34
CA ALA A 36 -8.90 8.79 -4.92
C ALA A 36 -10.19 8.00 -5.28
N LEU A 37 -11.34 8.65 -5.10
CA LEU A 37 -12.65 8.03 -5.34
C LEU A 37 -12.94 7.75 -6.82
N LEU A 38 -12.16 8.33 -7.74
CA LEU A 38 -12.38 8.25 -9.17
C LEU A 38 -11.72 7.01 -9.82
N LEU A 39 -10.83 6.31 -9.12
CA LEU A 39 -10.11 5.14 -9.65
C LEU A 39 -11.04 3.93 -9.85
N ARG A 40 -10.81 3.12 -10.89
CA ARG A 40 -11.69 1.96 -11.20
C ARG A 40 -11.66 0.85 -10.14
N ASN A 41 -10.52 0.65 -9.46
CA ASN A 41 -10.33 -0.37 -8.43
C ASN A 41 -10.01 0.26 -7.06
N TYR A 42 -10.53 -0.34 -5.97
CA TYR A 42 -10.24 0.01 -4.57
C TYR A 42 -10.46 1.49 -4.18
N ARG A 43 -11.58 2.07 -4.65
CA ARG A 43 -11.97 3.47 -4.36
C ARG A 43 -12.03 3.74 -2.86
N GLY A 44 -11.34 4.80 -2.42
CA GLY A 44 -11.36 5.25 -1.03
C GLY A 44 -10.68 4.30 -0.04
N ALA A 45 -10.05 3.22 -0.53
CA ALA A 45 -9.32 2.29 0.31
C ALA A 45 -8.10 2.97 0.93
N VAL A 46 -7.83 2.61 2.17
CA VAL A 46 -6.56 2.91 2.83
C VAL A 46 -5.55 1.88 2.38
N CYS A 47 -4.40 2.34 1.89
CA CYS A 47 -3.32 1.49 1.41
C CYS A 47 -1.97 2.08 1.79
N PHE A 48 -0.94 1.25 1.66
CA PHE A 48 0.43 1.70 1.56
C PHE A 48 0.69 2.26 0.16
N PRO A 49 1.60 3.26 0.03
CA PRO A 49 2.01 3.75 -1.29
C PRO A 49 2.74 2.65 -2.06
N GLY A 50 2.48 2.55 -3.35
CA GLY A 50 3.03 1.48 -4.17
C GLY A 50 2.15 1.07 -5.34
N GLY A 51 2.66 0.17 -6.16
CA GLY A 51 2.04 -0.17 -7.42
C GLY A 51 2.68 -1.36 -8.12
N LYS A 52 2.44 -1.45 -9.43
CA LYS A 52 2.95 -2.54 -10.27
C LYS A 52 4.44 -2.36 -10.52
N LEU A 53 5.17 -3.47 -10.52
CA LEU A 53 6.56 -3.48 -10.97
C LEU A 53 6.62 -3.27 -12.48
N LYS A 54 7.56 -2.43 -12.92
CA LYS A 54 7.98 -2.33 -14.32
C LYS A 54 8.92 -3.50 -14.65
N PRO A 55 9.13 -3.81 -15.95
CA PRO A 55 10.18 -4.73 -16.35
C PRO A 55 11.51 -4.33 -15.70
N ASP A 56 12.27 -5.34 -15.24
CA ASP A 56 13.60 -5.20 -14.63
C ASP A 56 13.67 -4.48 -13.27
N GLU A 57 12.53 -4.14 -12.65
CA GLU A 57 12.51 -3.62 -11.27
C GLU A 57 12.53 -4.74 -10.24
N ASN A 58 13.39 -4.59 -9.22
CA ASN A 58 13.21 -5.29 -7.95
C ASN A 58 12.10 -4.61 -7.10
N PRO A 59 11.55 -5.30 -6.09
CA PRO A 59 10.46 -4.75 -5.29
C PRO A 59 10.79 -3.41 -4.60
N GLU A 60 12.02 -3.23 -4.12
CA GLU A 60 12.48 -2.00 -3.48
C GLU A 60 12.43 -0.81 -4.45
N GLN A 61 12.94 -1.00 -5.67
CA GLN A 61 12.92 0.01 -6.73
C GLN A 61 11.50 0.42 -7.09
N GLY A 62 10.62 -0.56 -7.30
CA GLY A 62 9.22 -0.29 -7.62
C GLY A 62 8.49 0.44 -6.50
N ALA A 63 8.63 -0.02 -5.26
CA ALA A 63 7.98 0.62 -4.11
C ALA A 63 8.44 2.07 -3.91
N LEU A 64 9.74 2.36 -4.09
CA LEU A 64 10.30 3.71 -3.98
C LEU A 64 9.82 4.61 -5.13
N ARG A 65 9.86 4.12 -6.37
CA ARG A 65 9.38 4.87 -7.54
C ARG A 65 7.91 5.24 -7.39
N GLU A 66 7.06 4.27 -7.09
CA GLU A 66 5.62 4.48 -6.92
C GLU A 66 5.35 5.43 -5.74
N SER A 67 6.10 5.32 -4.64
CA SER A 67 5.97 6.27 -3.52
C SER A 67 6.37 7.70 -3.91
N TYR A 68 7.38 7.86 -4.75
CA TYR A 68 7.73 9.17 -5.30
C TYR A 68 6.63 9.71 -6.22
N GLU A 69 6.11 8.89 -7.12
CA GLU A 69 5.05 9.26 -8.08
C GLU A 69 3.72 9.58 -7.37
N GLU A 70 3.29 8.78 -6.39
CA GLU A 70 1.99 8.92 -5.72
C GLU A 70 1.96 10.06 -4.67
N ILE A 71 3.05 10.25 -3.93
CA ILE A 71 3.08 11.16 -2.75
C ILE A 71 4.28 12.12 -2.71
N GLY A 72 5.12 12.14 -3.74
CA GLY A 72 6.29 13.02 -3.80
C GLY A 72 7.36 12.68 -2.75
N LEU A 73 7.40 11.42 -2.28
CA LEU A 73 8.36 11.00 -1.27
C LEU A 73 9.78 10.97 -1.86
N ASP A 74 10.65 11.84 -1.35
CA ASP A 74 12.08 11.82 -1.66
C ASP A 74 12.71 10.48 -1.24
N THR A 75 13.08 9.67 -2.22
CA THR A 75 13.58 8.31 -2.02
C THR A 75 14.91 8.27 -1.29
N SER A 76 15.70 9.35 -1.33
CA SER A 76 16.96 9.47 -0.59
C SER A 76 16.76 9.52 0.93
N LYS A 77 15.54 9.84 1.38
CA LYS A 77 15.17 9.88 2.79
C LYS A 77 14.63 8.55 3.32
N VAL A 78 14.59 7.52 2.48
CA VAL A 78 14.07 6.20 2.84
C VAL A 78 15.24 5.26 3.12
N ASP A 79 15.40 4.88 4.38
CA ASP A 79 16.34 3.85 4.80
C ASP A 79 15.64 2.49 4.77
N ILE A 80 15.92 1.69 3.73
CA ILE A 80 15.28 0.39 3.53
C ILE A 80 15.83 -0.62 4.52
N TRP A 81 14.93 -1.21 5.32
CA TRP A 81 15.28 -2.24 6.31
C TRP A 81 15.16 -3.65 5.76
N GLY A 82 14.30 -3.87 4.76
CA GLY A 82 14.17 -5.14 4.07
C GLY A 82 12.78 -5.38 3.50
N LYS A 83 12.52 -6.63 3.11
CA LYS A 83 11.24 -7.08 2.53
C LYS A 83 10.56 -8.12 3.41
N LEU A 84 9.24 -8.08 3.43
CA LEU A 84 8.42 -9.13 4.01
C LEU A 84 8.01 -10.15 2.94
N ASN A 85 7.49 -11.29 3.38
CA ASN A 85 6.95 -12.31 2.47
C ASN A 85 5.84 -11.71 1.58
N PRO A 86 5.82 -12.05 0.28
CA PRO A 86 4.75 -11.63 -0.61
C PRO A 86 3.37 -12.06 -0.11
N VAL A 87 2.41 -11.16 -0.24
CA VAL A 87 1.00 -11.44 0.04
C VAL A 87 0.28 -11.65 -1.28
N TYR A 88 -0.36 -12.80 -1.43
CA TYR A 88 -1.10 -13.15 -2.64
C TYR A 88 -2.56 -12.74 -2.52
N ASN A 89 -3.17 -12.37 -3.64
CA ASN A 89 -4.61 -12.21 -3.70
C ASN A 89 -5.33 -13.58 -3.63
N ALA A 90 -6.66 -13.55 -3.49
CA ALA A 90 -7.45 -14.76 -3.25
C ALA A 90 -7.36 -15.81 -4.38
N ASP A 91 -7.08 -15.42 -5.62
CA ASP A 91 -6.92 -16.35 -6.76
C ASP A 91 -5.46 -16.71 -7.07
N LEU A 92 -4.52 -16.26 -6.22
CA LEU A 92 -3.06 -16.50 -6.31
C LEU A 92 -2.39 -16.03 -7.61
N LYS A 93 -3.06 -15.20 -8.42
CA LYS A 93 -2.52 -14.71 -9.71
C LYS A 93 -1.76 -13.40 -9.61
N CYS A 94 -1.92 -12.67 -8.50
CA CYS A 94 -1.09 -11.51 -8.22
C CYS A 94 -0.57 -11.54 -6.79
N HIS A 95 0.59 -10.95 -6.60
CA HIS A 95 1.21 -10.79 -5.29
C HIS A 95 1.70 -9.37 -5.10
N VAL A 96 1.70 -8.95 -3.84
CA VAL A 96 2.26 -7.68 -3.40
C VAL A 96 3.42 -7.99 -2.48
N THR A 97 4.60 -7.48 -2.79
CA THR A 97 5.79 -7.58 -1.93
C THR A 97 5.88 -6.34 -1.04
N PRO A 98 5.76 -6.46 0.29
CA PRO A 98 5.90 -5.32 1.19
C PRO A 98 7.39 -5.03 1.46
N VAL A 99 7.80 -3.79 1.23
CA VAL A 99 9.14 -3.27 1.49
C VAL A 99 9.07 -2.37 2.72
N VAL A 100 9.84 -2.65 3.77
CA VAL A 100 9.85 -1.84 5.00
C VAL A 100 10.98 -0.81 4.91
N GLY A 101 10.65 0.46 5.16
CA GLY A 101 11.64 1.53 5.16
C GLY A 101 11.37 2.58 6.22
N MET A 102 12.44 3.08 6.85
CA MET A 102 12.40 4.18 7.81
C MET A 102 12.62 5.52 7.11
N LEU A 103 11.67 6.44 7.29
CA LEU A 103 11.73 7.80 6.78
C LEU A 103 12.57 8.67 7.71
N ARG A 104 13.66 9.23 7.17
CA ARG A 104 14.59 10.11 7.90
C ARG A 104 14.38 11.57 7.51
N ASN A 105 14.17 12.45 8.48
CA ASN A 105 14.06 13.91 8.26
C ASN A 105 13.02 14.30 7.18
N VAL A 106 11.88 13.58 7.17
CA VAL A 106 10.74 13.87 6.28
C VAL A 106 9.80 14.84 6.98
N ASN A 107 9.51 15.97 6.33
CA ASN A 107 8.44 16.87 6.73
C ASN A 107 7.17 16.47 5.95
N LEU A 108 6.13 16.03 6.66
CA LEU A 108 4.87 15.59 6.05
C LEU A 108 4.19 16.70 5.23
N ASN A 109 4.39 17.97 5.58
CA ASN A 109 3.83 19.09 4.83
C ASN A 109 4.44 19.26 3.44
N ASN A 110 5.60 18.64 3.19
CA ASN A 110 6.28 18.69 1.89
C ASN A 110 5.85 17.54 0.96
N LEU A 111 5.09 16.56 1.46
CA LEU A 111 4.54 15.49 0.62
C LEU A 111 3.47 16.06 -0.30
N LYS A 112 3.48 15.60 -1.55
CA LYS A 112 2.58 16.08 -2.60
C LYS A 112 1.79 14.92 -3.13
N ALA A 113 0.55 14.80 -2.67
CA ALA A 113 -0.37 13.80 -3.19
C ALA A 113 -0.66 14.05 -4.68
N GLN A 114 -0.47 13.04 -5.51
CA GLN A 114 -0.96 13.04 -6.88
C GLN A 114 -2.48 12.82 -6.85
N PHE A 115 -3.26 13.91 -6.96
CA PHE A 115 -4.73 13.87 -6.76
C PHE A 115 -5.52 12.95 -7.70
N SER A 116 -4.95 12.58 -8.85
CA SER A 116 -5.52 11.55 -9.72
C SER A 116 -5.56 10.16 -9.07
N GLU A 117 -4.71 9.92 -8.06
CA GLU A 117 -4.48 8.61 -7.48
C GLU A 117 -4.62 8.59 -5.95
N VAL A 118 -4.15 9.64 -5.27
CA VAL A 118 -4.16 9.79 -3.81
C VAL A 118 -5.03 10.98 -3.43
N ARG A 119 -6.03 10.73 -2.59
CA ARG A 119 -6.88 11.78 -2.00
C ARG A 119 -6.22 12.42 -0.79
N THR A 120 -5.68 11.60 0.11
CA THR A 120 -5.17 12.02 1.41
C THR A 120 -3.95 11.18 1.79
N ILE A 121 -2.98 11.82 2.44
CA ILE A 121 -1.85 11.19 3.10
C ILE A 121 -2.02 11.41 4.60
N PHE A 122 -1.87 10.36 5.39
CA PHE A 122 -2.00 10.45 6.85
C PHE A 122 -1.10 9.43 7.54
N VAL A 123 -0.96 9.57 8.84
CA VAL A 123 -0.10 8.75 9.68
C VAL A 123 -0.90 8.22 10.86
N VAL A 124 -0.59 6.99 11.27
CA VAL A 124 -1.19 6.34 12.45
C VAL A 124 -0.07 5.84 13.34
N THR A 125 -0.19 5.99 14.65
CA THR A 125 0.85 5.49 15.56
C THR A 125 0.85 3.96 15.56
N VAL A 126 2.03 3.35 15.69
CA VAL A 126 2.12 1.89 15.83
C VAL A 126 1.35 1.41 17.06
N ASN A 127 1.34 2.19 18.14
CA ASN A 127 0.59 1.88 19.35
C ASN A 127 -0.93 1.82 19.10
N GLU A 128 -1.51 2.76 18.34
CA GLU A 128 -2.92 2.69 17.93
C GLU A 128 -3.20 1.48 17.06
N LEU A 129 -2.32 1.18 16.09
CA LEU A 129 -2.45 0.01 15.24
C LEU A 129 -2.41 -1.28 16.05
N CYS A 130 -1.59 -1.39 17.09
CA CYS A 130 -1.53 -2.58 17.94
C CYS A 130 -2.66 -2.66 18.98
N SER A 131 -3.48 -1.62 19.14
CA SER A 131 -4.52 -1.57 20.15
C SER A 131 -5.73 -2.43 19.79
N LYS A 132 -6.08 -3.38 20.67
CA LYS A 132 -7.29 -4.23 20.53
C LYS A 132 -8.60 -3.43 20.44
N LYS A 133 -8.61 -2.17 20.89
CA LYS A 133 -9.79 -1.30 20.86
C LYS A 133 -10.15 -0.81 19.45
N VAL A 134 -9.19 -0.84 18.51
CA VAL A 134 -9.32 -0.31 17.15
C VAL A 134 -9.71 -1.41 16.14
N TYR A 135 -9.57 -2.69 16.51
CA TYR A 135 -9.92 -3.80 15.66
C TYR A 135 -11.39 -4.22 15.81
N ALA A 136 -12.18 -3.99 14.77
CA ALA A 136 -13.50 -4.62 14.63
C ALA A 136 -13.36 -6.01 13.98
N LYS A 137 -13.82 -7.07 14.66
CA LYS A 137 -13.98 -8.39 14.04
C LYS A 137 -15.25 -8.41 13.21
N PHE A 138 -15.13 -8.27 11.89
CA PHE A 138 -16.25 -8.54 10.99
C PHE A 138 -16.44 -10.05 10.87
N LYS A 139 -17.50 -10.59 11.51
CA LYS A 139 -17.93 -11.96 11.26
C LYS A 139 -18.46 -12.02 9.84
N LYS A 140 -17.95 -12.95 9.03
CA LYS A 140 -18.33 -13.17 7.64
C LYS A 140 -19.83 -13.52 7.58
N GLY A 141 -20.67 -12.51 7.33
CA GLY A 141 -22.09 -12.66 7.04
C GLY A 141 -22.32 -12.12 5.63
N SER A 142 -22.80 -12.97 4.74
CA SER A 142 -23.25 -12.57 3.41
C SER A 142 -24.33 -11.49 3.56
N ILE A 143 -24.08 -10.28 3.04
CA ILE A 143 -25.00 -9.35 2.34
C ILE A 143 -24.35 -7.95 2.29
N PHE A 144 -24.08 -7.47 1.08
CA PHE A 144 -23.71 -6.07 0.80
C PHE A 144 -24.96 -5.18 0.85
N ARG A 145 -25.00 -4.19 1.75
CA ARG A 145 -25.55 -2.83 1.54
C ARG A 145 -25.46 -1.99 2.83
N LEU A 146 -24.76 -0.85 2.75
CA LEU A 146 -25.13 0.52 3.18
C LEU A 146 -23.85 1.36 3.08
N LEU A 147 -23.65 2.18 2.04
CA LEU A 147 -24.12 3.58 1.92
C LEU A 147 -23.98 4.43 3.20
N HIS A 148 -23.08 5.43 3.09
CA HIS A 148 -23.06 6.72 3.77
C HIS A 148 -23.26 6.77 5.29
N GLN A 149 -22.15 6.98 5.99
CA GLN A 149 -21.90 7.83 7.16
C GLN A 149 -20.70 7.17 7.85
N MET A 150 -19.55 7.81 7.99
CA MET A 150 -19.33 8.84 8.99
C MET A 150 -18.08 9.65 8.59
N ILE A 151 -18.29 10.88 8.15
CA ILE A 151 -17.35 11.98 8.40
C ILE A 151 -18.11 12.88 9.36
N LYS A 152 -17.61 12.98 10.59
CA LYS A 152 -17.78 14.15 11.45
C LYS A 152 -16.38 14.63 11.77
#